data_AF-A0A3L7BU26-F1
#
_entry.id   AF-A0A3L7BU26-F1
#
_cell.length_a   1.000
_cell.length_b   1.000
_cell.length_c   1.000
_cell.angle_alpha   90.00
_cell.angle_beta   90.00
_cell.angle_gamma   90.00
#
_symmetry.space_group_name_H-M   'P 1'
#
loop_
_entity.id
_entity.type
_entity.pdbx_description
1 polymer ?
#
loop_
_entity_poly.entity_id
_entity_poly.type
_entity_poly.pdbx_seq_one_letter_code
_entity_poly.pdbx_strand_id
1 'polypeptide(L)'
;MARVTRIDPEVEVLWEDFHAEVNVPSEQLRTWLLTRGSGEESFGSNPTLDLPQPGREILKVLNKRKVDLTPEDIEVMRDAVDRIRELMDAKPPRGNADDEWRHSLLDLGHDPLVER
;
A
#
# COMPACT_ATOMS: atom_id res chain seq x y z
N MET A 1 26.49 8.20 -24.52
CA MET A 1 26.01 7.62 -23.25
C MET A 1 24.52 7.33 -23.41
N ALA A 2 24.14 6.08 -23.67
CA ALA A 2 22.74 5.67 -23.68
C ALA A 2 22.49 4.88 -22.39
N ARG A 3 21.83 5.51 -21.40
CA ARG A 3 21.28 4.75 -20.28
C ARG A 3 20.04 4.03 -20.80
N VAL A 4 20.23 2.81 -21.27
CA VAL A 4 19.13 1.87 -21.45
C VAL A 4 18.82 1.33 -20.05
N THR A 5 18.02 2.07 -19.28
CA THR A 5 17.35 1.53 -18.09
C THR A 5 16.23 0.62 -18.57
N ARG A 6 16.60 -0.58 -19.03
CA ARG A 6 15.63 -1.65 -19.27
C ARG A 6 15.24 -2.18 -17.90
N ILE A 7 14.07 -1.77 -17.43
CA ILE A 7 13.46 -2.37 -16.24
C ILE A 7 13.11 -3.80 -16.59
N ASP A 8 13.31 -4.71 -15.65
CA ASP A 8 12.96 -6.12 -15.83
C ASP A 8 11.45 -6.24 -16.14
N PRO A 9 11.04 -7.06 -17.13
CA PRO A 9 9.64 -7.19 -17.51
C PRO A 9 8.76 -7.68 -16.36
N GLU A 10 9.28 -8.50 -15.43
CA GLU A 10 8.52 -8.93 -14.26
C GLU A 10 8.25 -7.78 -13.29
N VAL A 11 9.23 -6.86 -13.14
CA VAL A 11 9.07 -5.64 -12.34
C VAL A 11 8.08 -4.68 -13.01
N GLU A 12 8.02 -4.65 -14.33
CA GLU A 12 7.02 -3.86 -15.05
C GLU A 12 5.59 -4.35 -14.78
N VAL A 13 5.35 -5.66 -14.88
CA VAL A 13 4.04 -6.25 -14.56
C VAL A 13 3.69 -6.01 -13.08
N LEU A 14 4.64 -6.21 -12.16
CA LEU A 14 4.40 -5.98 -10.75
C LEU A 14 4.08 -4.50 -10.45
N TRP A 15 4.69 -3.56 -11.17
CA TRP A 15 4.37 -2.14 -11.04
C TRP A 15 2.93 -1.83 -11.44
N GLU A 16 2.45 -2.41 -12.54
CA GLU A 16 1.06 -2.25 -12.96
C GLU A 16 0.11 -2.89 -11.95
N ASP A 17 0.39 -4.11 -11.50
CA ASP A 17 -0.42 -4.81 -10.49
C ASP A 17 -0.47 -4.03 -9.17
N PHE A 18 0.67 -3.52 -8.70
CA PHE A 18 0.74 -2.72 -7.48
C PHE A 18 -0.12 -1.47 -7.56
N HIS A 19 -0.04 -0.72 -8.67
CA HIS A 19 -0.86 0.48 -8.84
C HIS A 19 -2.34 0.19 -9.17
N ALA A 20 -2.66 -1.02 -9.64
CA ALA A 20 -4.04 -1.46 -9.81
C ALA A 20 -4.69 -1.85 -8.47
N GLU A 21 -3.92 -2.46 -7.56
CA GLU A 21 -4.40 -2.93 -6.27
C GLU A 21 -4.32 -1.84 -5.19
N VAL A 22 -3.26 -1.02 -5.15
CA VAL A 22 -3.18 0.14 -4.25
C VAL A 22 -3.95 1.31 -4.88
N ASN A 23 -5.26 1.28 -4.70
CA ASN A 23 -6.21 2.14 -5.42
C ASN A 23 -6.56 3.44 -4.71
N VAL A 24 -6.07 3.67 -3.49
CA VAL A 24 -6.26 4.95 -2.78
C VAL A 24 -5.10 5.93 -3.05
N PRO A 25 -5.35 7.25 -3.11
CA PRO A 25 -4.29 8.25 -3.22
C PRO A 25 -3.34 8.20 -2.02
N SER A 26 -2.05 8.48 -2.25
CA SER A 26 -1.01 8.50 -1.19
C SER A 26 -1.36 9.43 -0.02
N GLU A 27 -1.94 10.60 -0.28
CA GLU A 27 -2.37 11.53 0.78
C GLU A 27 -3.52 10.98 1.63
N GLN A 28 -4.44 10.22 1.00
CA GLN A 28 -5.54 9.57 1.71
C GLN A 28 -5.00 8.45 2.59
N LEU A 29 -4.13 7.58 2.04
CA LEU A 29 -3.46 6.53 2.81
C LEU A 29 -2.65 7.11 3.97
N ARG A 30 -1.92 8.21 3.75
CA ARG A 30 -1.17 8.91 4.80
C ARG A 30 -2.08 9.40 5.93
N THR A 31 -3.19 10.03 5.59
CA THR A 31 -4.18 10.49 6.57
C THR A 31 -4.75 9.31 7.38
N TRP A 32 -5.11 8.24 6.69
CA TRP A 32 -5.61 7.01 7.31
C TRP A 32 -4.60 6.42 8.31
N LEU A 33 -3.35 6.25 7.90
CA LEU A 33 -2.31 5.67 8.74
C LEU A 33 -1.97 6.57 9.95
N LEU A 34 -2.06 7.89 9.81
CA LEU A 34 -1.94 8.80 10.96
C LEU A 34 -3.06 8.58 11.97
N THR A 35 -4.31 8.41 11.52
CA THR A 35 -5.43 8.08 12.40
C THR A 35 -5.22 6.74 13.10
N ARG A 36 -4.75 5.71 12.37
CA ARG A 36 -4.46 4.39 12.94
C ARG A 36 -3.33 4.44 13.98
N GLY A 37 -2.26 5.17 13.70
CA GLY A 37 -1.13 5.34 14.62
C GLY A 37 -1.43 6.24 15.83
N SER A 38 -2.49 7.04 15.79
CA SER A 38 -2.89 7.91 16.90
C SER A 38 -3.79 7.22 17.94
N GLY A 39 -4.18 5.95 17.71
CA GLY A 39 -4.98 5.15 18.63
C GLY A 39 -4.13 4.53 19.77
N GLU A 40 -4.52 4.83 21.00
CA GLU A 40 -4.15 4.21 22.29
C GLU A 40 -2.68 4.22 22.79
N GLU A 41 -1.62 4.49 22.01
CA GLU A 41 -0.25 4.62 22.60
C GLU A 41 0.75 5.61 21.96
N SER A 42 0.38 6.47 21.01
CA SER A 42 1.39 7.31 20.34
C SER A 42 1.38 8.79 20.75
N PHE A 43 2.05 9.10 21.86
CA PHE A 43 2.54 10.46 22.17
C PHE A 43 4.05 10.55 21.87
N GLY A 44 4.44 10.33 20.61
CA GLY A 44 5.78 10.59 20.08
C GLY A 44 5.85 11.96 19.40
N SER A 45 6.91 12.74 19.62
CA SER A 45 7.06 14.11 19.09
C SER A 45 7.28 14.20 17.57
N ASN A 46 7.14 13.11 16.79
CA ASN A 46 7.39 13.13 15.35
C ASN A 46 6.38 12.30 14.52
N PRO A 47 5.33 12.90 13.95
CA PRO A 47 4.22 12.20 13.30
C PRO A 47 4.59 11.41 12.03
N THR A 48 5.81 11.58 11.50
CA THR A 48 6.29 10.84 10.32
C THR A 48 7.05 9.56 10.66
N LEU A 49 7.55 9.39 11.88
CA LEU A 49 8.30 8.19 12.28
C LEU A 49 7.40 7.05 12.78
N ASP A 50 6.16 7.36 13.19
CA ASP A 50 5.23 6.44 13.85
C ASP A 50 4.08 5.92 12.95
N LEU A 51 4.18 6.05 11.62
CA LEU A 51 3.17 5.44 10.74
C LEU A 51 3.23 3.90 10.84
N PRO A 52 2.08 3.23 11.03
CA PRO A 52 2.04 1.78 11.13
C PRO A 52 2.51 1.10 9.85
N GLN A 53 3.17 -0.05 10.04
CA GLN A 53 3.54 -0.96 8.95
C GLN A 53 2.39 -1.96 8.72
N PRO A 54 2.21 -2.44 7.47
CA PRO A 54 3.06 -2.22 6.30
C PRO A 54 2.77 -0.93 5.52
N GLY A 55 1.68 -0.20 5.83
CA GLY A 55 1.25 0.97 5.06
C GLY A 55 2.30 2.08 4.88
N ARG A 56 3.18 2.28 5.87
CA ARG A 56 4.32 3.20 5.77
C ARG A 56 5.27 2.87 4.61
N GLU A 57 5.51 1.59 4.33
CA GLU A 57 6.42 1.16 3.27
C GLU A 57 5.76 1.29 1.91
N ILE A 58 4.49 0.94 1.80
CA ILE A 58 3.65 1.15 0.62
C ILE A 58 3.65 2.65 0.23
N LEU A 59 3.50 3.54 1.21
CA LEU A 59 3.61 4.98 0.97
C LEU A 59 4.97 5.42 0.44
N LYS A 60 6.08 4.80 0.89
CA LYS A 60 7.41 5.14 0.35
C LYS A 60 7.51 4.74 -1.11
N VAL A 61 7.00 3.56 -1.47
CA VAL A 61 6.99 3.08 -2.86
C VAL A 61 6.13 3.97 -3.76
N LEU A 62 4.93 4.36 -3.31
CA LEU A 62 4.04 5.27 -4.05
C LEU A 62 4.69 6.64 -4.36
N ASN A 63 5.67 7.07 -3.58
CA ASN A 63 6.40 8.33 -3.77
C ASN A 63 7.65 8.20 -4.64
N LYS A 64 7.97 7.00 -5.15
CA LYS A 64 9.11 6.74 -6.02
C LYS A 64 8.70 6.69 -7.50
N ARG A 65 9.66 6.93 -8.39
CA ARG A 65 9.49 6.63 -9.82
C ARG A 65 9.89 5.17 -10.04
N LYS A 66 9.26 4.50 -11.02
CA LYS A 66 9.57 3.12 -11.42
C LYS A 66 11.07 2.85 -11.62
N VAL A 67 11.81 3.84 -12.17
CA VAL A 67 13.26 3.74 -12.42
C VAL A 67 14.15 3.84 -11.18
N ASP A 68 13.59 4.31 -10.05
CA ASP A 68 14.31 4.51 -8.79
C ASP A 68 14.00 3.41 -7.75
N LEU A 69 13.30 2.34 -8.16
CA LEU A 69 12.96 1.22 -7.29
C LEU A 69 14.20 0.44 -6.85
N THR A 70 14.24 0.13 -5.57
CA THR A 70 15.23 -0.78 -4.97
C THR A 70 14.68 -2.21 -4.93
N PRO A 71 15.53 -3.23 -4.73
CA PRO A 71 15.06 -4.59 -4.48
C PRO A 71 14.06 -4.69 -3.32
N GLU A 72 14.28 -3.94 -2.24
CA GLU A 72 13.36 -3.87 -1.10
C GLU A 72 11.99 -3.28 -1.49
N ASP A 73 11.95 -2.27 -2.37
CA ASP A 73 10.67 -1.72 -2.85
C ASP A 73 9.89 -2.76 -3.66
N ILE A 74 10.59 -3.59 -4.44
CA ILE A 74 9.99 -4.66 -5.25
C ILE A 74 9.37 -5.72 -4.32
N GLU A 75 10.02 -6.06 -3.21
CA GLU A 75 9.46 -6.96 -2.19
C GLU A 75 8.20 -6.37 -1.55
N VAL A 76 8.24 -5.08 -1.14
CA VAL A 76 7.07 -4.38 -0.58
C VAL A 76 5.90 -4.37 -1.57
N MET A 77 6.16 -4.16 -2.87
CA MET A 77 5.12 -4.19 -3.90
C MET A 77 4.48 -5.58 -4.01
N ARG A 78 5.30 -6.63 -4.01
CA ARG A 78 4.83 -8.01 -4.12
C ARG A 78 3.98 -8.40 -2.91
N ASP A 79 4.48 -8.13 -1.71
CA ASP A 79 3.79 -8.43 -0.47
C ASP A 79 2.45 -7.67 -0.36
N ALA A 80 2.43 -6.40 -0.77
CA ALA A 80 1.20 -5.61 -0.78
C ALA A 80 0.15 -6.20 -1.74
N VAL A 81 0.55 -6.51 -2.98
CA VAL A 81 -0.35 -7.11 -3.98
C VAL A 81 -0.89 -8.45 -3.51
N ASP A 82 -0.02 -9.34 -3.04
CA ASP A 82 -0.42 -10.66 -2.57
C ASP A 82 -1.37 -10.54 -1.38
N ARG A 83 -1.06 -9.68 -0.40
CA ARG A 83 -1.88 -9.51 0.79
C ARG A 83 -3.25 -8.91 0.50
N ILE A 84 -3.32 -7.93 -0.41
CA ILE A 84 -4.59 -7.36 -0.86
C ILE A 84 -5.44 -8.45 -1.53
N ARG A 85 -4.85 -9.24 -2.44
CA ARG A 85 -5.55 -10.33 -3.13
C ARG A 85 -6.04 -11.40 -2.16
N GLU A 86 -5.23 -11.81 -1.19
CA GLU A 86 -5.62 -12.74 -0.13
C GLU A 86 -6.81 -12.23 0.68
N LEU A 87 -6.78 -10.96 1.10
CA LEU A 87 -7.89 -10.34 1.84
C LEU A 87 -9.15 -10.25 0.98
N MET A 88 -9.02 -9.92 -0.31
CA MET A 88 -10.13 -9.85 -1.25
C MET A 88 -10.77 -11.22 -1.53
N ASP A 89 -9.96 -12.28 -1.63
CA ASP A 89 -10.44 -13.67 -1.76
C ASP A 89 -11.16 -14.13 -0.48
N ALA A 90 -10.60 -13.77 0.69
CA ALA A 90 -11.16 -14.04 2.00
C ALA A 90 -12.30 -13.06 2.41
N LYS A 91 -13.03 -12.49 1.43
CA LYS A 91 -14.09 -11.51 1.70
C LYS A 91 -15.12 -12.06 2.70
N PRO A 92 -15.39 -11.35 3.82
CA PRO A 92 -16.29 -11.84 4.85
C PRO A 92 -17.75 -11.90 4.36
N PRO A 93 -18.63 -12.69 5.01
CA PRO A 93 -20.04 -12.79 4.62
C PRO A 93 -20.80 -11.47 4.71
N ARG A 94 -20.39 -10.58 5.63
CA ARG A 94 -20.93 -9.20 5.73
C ARG A 94 -20.44 -8.30 4.59
N GLY A 95 -19.49 -8.77 3.80
CA GLY A 95 -18.92 -8.07 2.65
C GLY A 95 -18.39 -6.69 3.05
N ASN A 96 -18.79 -5.69 2.30
CA ASN A 96 -18.34 -4.32 2.49
C ASN A 96 -18.88 -3.68 3.79
N ALA A 97 -19.83 -4.31 4.49
CA ALA A 97 -20.30 -3.86 5.80
C ALA A 97 -19.39 -4.31 6.95
N ASP A 98 -18.31 -5.05 6.67
CA ASP A 98 -17.33 -5.49 7.66
C ASP A 98 -16.20 -4.45 7.80
N ASP A 99 -16.23 -3.68 8.89
CA ASP A 99 -15.27 -2.58 9.12
C ASP A 99 -13.85 -3.07 9.34
N GLU A 100 -13.65 -4.20 10.02
CA GLU A 100 -12.31 -4.74 10.30
C GLU A 100 -11.60 -5.20 9.02
N TRP A 101 -12.34 -5.89 8.15
CA TRP A 101 -11.84 -6.28 6.84
C TRP A 101 -11.51 -5.08 5.96
N ARG A 102 -12.40 -4.08 5.90
CA ARG A 102 -12.14 -2.84 5.15
C ARG A 102 -10.95 -2.06 5.69
N HIS A 103 -10.81 -1.94 7.00
CA HIS A 103 -9.67 -1.29 7.63
C HIS A 103 -8.36 -2.02 7.32
N SER A 104 -8.39 -3.36 7.31
CA SER A 104 -7.22 -4.17 6.94
C SER A 104 -6.79 -3.94 5.49
N LEU A 105 -7.75 -3.78 4.56
CA LEU A 105 -7.46 -3.39 3.18
C LEU A 105 -6.93 -1.96 3.08
N LEU A 106 -7.53 -1.00 3.81
CA LEU A 106 -7.08 0.39 3.82
C LEU A 106 -5.70 0.57 4.46
N ASP A 107 -5.33 -0.26 5.43
CA ASP A 107 -3.98 -0.31 6.00
C ASP A 107 -2.91 -0.65 4.92
N LEU A 108 -3.33 -1.27 3.80
CA LEU A 108 -2.52 -1.58 2.61
C LEU A 108 -2.71 -0.59 1.46
N GLY A 109 -3.59 0.40 1.61
CA GLY A 109 -3.93 1.34 0.54
C GLY A 109 -4.93 0.80 -0.49
N HIS A 110 -5.72 -0.21 -0.10
CA HIS A 110 -6.84 -0.70 -0.90
C HIS A 110 -8.17 -0.29 -0.28
N ASP A 111 -9.07 0.29 -1.07
CA ASP A 111 -10.45 0.54 -0.68
C ASP A 111 -11.40 -0.25 -1.60
N PRO A 112 -12.15 -1.25 -1.08
CA PRO A 112 -13.11 -2.03 -1.86
C PRO A 112 -14.38 -1.24 -2.24
N LEU A 113 -14.51 0.01 -1.79
CA LEU A 113 -15.61 0.92 -2.14
C LEU A 113 -15.27 1.88 -3.28
N VAL A 114 -13.99 1.99 -3.66
CA VAL A 114 -13.59 2.77 -4.82
C VAL A 114 -14.10 2.07 -6.08
N GLU A 115 -14.99 2.74 -6.81
CA GLU A 115 -15.42 2.29 -8.13
C GLU A 115 -14.22 2.41 -9.09
N ARG A 116 -13.82 1.29 -9.69
CA ARG A 116 -12.70 1.21 -10.64
C ARG A 116 -13.13 1.58 -12.06
#